data_AF-A0A0G0KF28-F1
#
_entry.id   AF-A0A0G0KF28-F1
#
_cell.length_a   1.000
_cell.length_b   1.000
_cell.length_c   1.000
_cell.angle_alpha   90.00
_cell.angle_beta   90.00
_cell.angle_gamma   90.00
#
_symmetry.space_group_name_H-M   'P 1'
#
loop_
_entity.id
_entity.type
_entity.pdbx_description
1 polymer ?
#
loop_
_entity_poly.entity_id
_entity_poly.type
_entity_poly.pdbx_seq_one_letter_code
_entity_poly.pdbx_strand_id
1 'polypeptide(L)'
;MKNAVVGYLITLTYFLAIDFSWLSIMSKKVYSPQIGHLMAEKPQLLPAFIFYLLFVVGLLVFVILPSISQNYPIGKTLLYAALFGLVTYATYDLTNLATLKNWPIIVTIIDMIWGVALSALVTLLSILTIKKIG
;
A
#
# COMPACT_ATOMS: atom_id res chain seq x y z
N MET A 1 11.75 -19.63 7.92
CA MET A 1 12.60 -18.68 7.15
C MET A 1 12.31 -18.73 5.64
N LYS A 2 12.31 -19.89 4.96
CA LYS A 2 11.91 -20.01 3.54
C LYS A 2 10.57 -19.32 3.21
N ASN A 3 9.58 -19.46 4.10
CA ASN A 3 8.24 -18.92 3.90
C ASN A 3 8.17 -17.37 3.97
N ALA A 4 9.12 -16.71 4.64
CA ALA A 4 9.13 -15.25 4.77
C ALA A 4 9.67 -14.56 3.52
N VAL A 5 10.77 -15.06 2.95
CA VAL A 5 11.34 -14.53 1.70
C VAL A 5 10.37 -14.76 0.53
N VAL A 6 9.81 -15.97 0.42
CA VAL A 6 8.80 -16.26 -0.61
C VAL A 6 7.56 -15.40 -0.42
N GLY A 7 7.06 -15.25 0.82
CA GLY A 7 5.94 -14.37 1.12
C GLY A 7 6.23 -12.91 0.73
N TYR A 8 7.42 -12.41 1.04
CA TYR A 8 7.85 -11.06 0.65
C TYR A 8 7.80 -10.85 -0.86
N LEU A 9 8.40 -11.76 -1.64
CA LEU A 9 8.44 -11.63 -3.11
C LEU A 9 7.04 -11.71 -3.74
N ILE A 10 6.17 -12.58 -3.23
CA ILE A 10 4.78 -12.68 -3.66
C ILE A 10 4.03 -11.37 -3.37
N THR A 11 4.13 -10.88 -2.14
CA THR A 11 3.45 -9.65 -1.71
C THR A 11 3.97 -8.44 -2.47
N LEU A 12 5.28 -8.33 -2.67
CA LEU A 12 5.89 -7.27 -3.46
C LEU A 12 5.38 -7.28 -4.90
N THR A 13 5.28 -8.46 -5.51
CA THR A 13 4.79 -8.61 -6.88
C THR A 13 3.34 -8.14 -7.01
N TYR A 14 2.44 -8.59 -6.13
CA TYR A 14 1.04 -8.13 -6.15
C TYR A 14 0.91 -6.64 -5.86
N PHE A 15 1.65 -6.15 -4.87
CA PHE A 15 1.65 -4.73 -4.50
C PHE A 15 2.06 -3.87 -5.69
N LEU A 16 3.20 -4.15 -6.31
CA LEU A 16 3.70 -3.39 -7.46
C LEU A 16 2.74 -3.47 -8.65
N ALA A 17 2.20 -4.65 -8.98
CA ALA A 17 1.29 -4.80 -10.11
C ALA A 17 0.01 -3.96 -9.94
N ILE A 18 -0.57 -3.97 -8.73
CA ILE A 18 -1.82 -3.27 -8.44
C ILE A 18 -1.57 -1.76 -8.33
N ASP A 19 -0.55 -1.34 -7.57
CA ASP A 19 -0.27 0.08 -7.35
C ASP A 19 0.25 0.78 -8.60
N PHE A 20 1.07 0.10 -9.41
CA PHE A 20 1.50 0.63 -10.71
C PHE A 20 0.31 0.88 -11.65
N SER A 21 -0.68 -0.02 -11.64
CA SER A 21 -1.90 0.15 -12.42
C SER A 21 -2.71 1.37 -11.95
N TRP A 22 -2.80 1.56 -10.64
CA TRP A 22 -3.44 2.74 -10.04
C TRP A 22 -2.73 4.03 -10.42
N LEU A 23 -1.41 4.12 -10.20
CA LEU A 23 -0.63 5.32 -10.51
C LEU A 23 -0.68 5.67 -11.99
N SER A 24 -0.63 4.68 -12.88
CA SER A 24 -0.70 4.91 -14.33
C SER A 24 -2.00 5.60 -14.77
N ILE A 25 -3.10 5.38 -14.05
CA ILE A 25 -4.42 5.94 -14.34
C ILE A 25 -4.65 7.23 -13.53
N MET A 26 -4.45 7.17 -12.22
CA MET A 26 -4.79 8.25 -11.29
C MET A 26 -3.80 9.41 -11.33
N SER A 27 -2.56 9.19 -11.76
CA SER A 27 -1.60 10.28 -12.00
C SER A 27 -2.16 11.32 -12.97
N LYS A 28 -2.78 10.88 -14.07
CA LYS A 28 -3.37 11.80 -15.06
C LYS A 28 -4.75 12.30 -14.65
N LYS A 29 -5.58 11.46 -14.04
CA LYS A 29 -6.99 11.77 -13.76
C LYS A 29 -7.20 12.59 -12.49
N VAL A 30 -6.39 12.35 -11.46
CA VAL A 30 -6.58 12.92 -10.12
C VAL A 30 -5.36 13.73 -9.71
N TYR A 31 -4.16 13.15 -9.70
CA TYR A 31 -3.00 13.81 -9.09
C TYR A 31 -2.50 15.01 -9.88
N SER A 32 -2.28 14.88 -11.19
CA SER A 32 -1.79 16.00 -12.02
C SER A 32 -2.73 17.21 -12.02
N PRO A 33 -4.07 17.07 -12.14
CA PRO A 33 -4.99 18.19 -12.00
C PRO A 33 -5.05 18.83 -10.60
N GLN A 34 -4.88 18.04 -9.54
CA GLN A 34 -5.08 18.48 -8.15
C GLN A 34 -3.79 19.01 -7.51
N ILE A 35 -2.68 18.30 -7.70
CA ILE A 35 -1.38 18.55 -7.08
C ILE A 35 -0.25 18.69 -8.09
N GLY A 36 -0.54 18.86 -9.39
CA GLY A 36 0.49 18.99 -10.44
C GLY A 36 1.50 20.12 -10.20
N HIS A 37 1.07 21.19 -9.54
CA HIS A 37 1.96 22.29 -9.13
C HIS A 37 2.99 21.91 -8.05
N LEU A 38 2.80 20.77 -7.36
CA LEU A 38 3.73 20.19 -6.38
C LEU A 38 4.54 19.02 -6.96
N MET A 39 4.15 18.50 -8.14
CA MET A 39 4.80 17.34 -8.73
C MET A 39 6.16 17.71 -9.30
N ALA A 40 7.15 16.85 -9.08
CA ALA A 40 8.46 16.98 -9.73
C ALA A 40 8.34 16.76 -11.24
N GLU A 41 9.17 17.45 -12.03
CA GLU A 41 9.26 17.27 -13.49
C GLU A 41 9.57 15.82 -13.88
N LYS A 42 10.38 15.14 -13.04
CA LYS A 42 10.71 13.73 -13.17
C LYS A 42 10.54 13.02 -11.82
N PRO A 43 9.89 11.86 -11.76
CA PRO A 43 9.78 11.08 -10.53
C PRO A 43 11.16 10.69 -9.98
N GLN A 44 11.36 10.86 -8.67
CA GLN A 44 12.55 10.35 -8.00
C GLN A 44 12.36 8.85 -7.71
N LEU A 45 13.04 8.01 -8.48
CA LEU A 45 12.84 6.55 -8.42
C LEU A 45 13.40 5.91 -7.15
N LEU A 46 14.49 6.44 -6.59
CA LEU A 46 15.14 5.85 -5.42
C LEU A 46 14.24 5.91 -4.16
N PRO A 47 13.67 7.07 -3.76
CA PRO A 47 12.72 7.12 -2.64
C PRO A 47 11.49 6.23 -2.86
N ALA A 48 10.95 6.20 -4.09
CA ALA A 48 9.79 5.37 -4.43
C ALA A 48 10.10 3.87 -4.28
N PHE A 49 11.28 3.44 -4.75
CA PHE A 49 11.73 2.06 -4.60
C PHE A 49 11.89 1.68 -3.12
N ILE A 50 12.54 2.53 -2.32
CA ILE A 50 12.70 2.28 -0.87
C ILE A 50 11.34 2.18 -0.18
N PHE A 51 10.40 3.07 -0.50
CA PHE A 51 9.03 3.02 0.01
C PHE A 51 8.37 1.67 -0.29
N TYR A 52 8.41 1.20 -1.53
CA TYR A 52 7.79 -0.07 -1.91
C TYR A 52 8.38 -1.25 -1.14
N LEU A 53 9.70 -1.28 -0.97
CA LEU A 53 10.34 -2.34 -0.20
C LEU A 53 9.89 -2.30 1.27
N LEU A 54 9.88 -1.12 1.89
CA LEU A 54 9.52 -0.94 3.31
C LEU A 54 8.04 -1.19 3.58
N PHE A 55 7.16 -0.71 2.70
CA PHE A 55 5.72 -0.93 2.84
C PHE A 55 5.39 -2.42 2.88
N VAL A 56 5.99 -3.19 1.96
CA VAL A 56 5.79 -4.64 1.90
C VAL A 56 6.39 -5.35 3.12
N VAL A 57 7.55 -4.90 3.63
CA VAL A 57 8.08 -5.41 4.91
C VAL A 57 7.08 -5.19 6.04
N GLY A 58 6.52 -3.98 6.16
CA GLY A 58 5.52 -3.67 7.18
C GLY A 58 4.27 -4.55 7.06
N LEU A 59 3.69 -4.63 5.87
CA LEU A 59 2.51 -5.46 5.63
C LEU A 59 2.77 -6.95 5.93
N LEU A 60 3.97 -7.44 5.56
CA LEU A 60 4.37 -8.82 5.80
C LEU A 60 4.52 -9.10 7.30
N VAL A 61 5.23 -8.25 8.03
CA VAL A 61 5.57 -8.44 9.45
C VAL A 61 4.36 -8.22 10.36
N PHE A 62 3.56 -7.18 10.11
CA PHE A 62 2.46 -6.82 10.99
C PHE A 62 1.15 -7.55 10.67
N VAL A 63 0.97 -8.04 9.44
CA VAL A 63 -0.31 -8.63 9.01
C VAL A 63 -0.16 -10.06 8.52
N ILE A 64 0.62 -10.29 7.46
CA ILE A 64 0.62 -11.59 6.76
C ILE A 64 1.24 -12.71 7.60
N LEU A 65 2.45 -12.51 8.14
CA LEU A 65 3.14 -13.54 8.94
C LEU A 65 2.39 -13.88 10.24
N PRO A 66 1.90 -12.91 11.03
CA PRO A 66 1.05 -13.21 12.18
C PRO A 66 -0.23 -13.96 11.78
N SER A 67 -0.86 -13.55 10.67
CA SER A 67 -2.08 -14.20 10.17
C SER A 67 -1.86 -15.68 9.86
N ILE A 68 -0.74 -16.04 9.26
CA ILE A 68 -0.44 -17.43 8.87
C ILE A 68 -0.02 -18.24 10.10
N SER A 69 0.94 -17.72 10.89
CA SER A 69 1.50 -18.43 12.05
C SER A 69 0.49 -18.67 13.17
N GLN A 70 -0.45 -17.74 13.38
CA GLN A 70 -1.49 -17.84 14.41
C GLN A 70 -2.86 -18.24 13.84
N ASN A 71 -2.90 -18.59 12.56
CA ASN A 71 -4.11 -19.04 11.84
C ASN A 71 -5.33 -18.11 12.05
N TYR A 72 -5.12 -16.80 11.87
CA TYR A 72 -6.19 -15.82 12.03
C TYR A 72 -7.35 -16.07 11.04
N PRO A 73 -8.61 -15.83 11.46
CA PRO A 73 -9.74 -15.77 10.53
C PRO A 73 -9.51 -14.68 9.47
N ILE A 74 -9.96 -14.95 8.24
CA ILE A 74 -9.75 -14.05 7.11
C ILE A 74 -10.24 -12.62 7.38
N GLY A 75 -11.39 -12.46 8.05
CA GLY A 75 -11.93 -11.15 8.40
C GLY A 75 -11.00 -10.34 9.32
N LYS A 76 -10.35 -11.00 10.29
CA LYS A 76 -9.37 -10.35 11.18
C LYS A 76 -8.13 -9.92 10.40
N THR A 77 -7.64 -10.76 9.50
CA THR A 77 -6.49 -10.45 8.64
C THR A 77 -6.76 -9.26 7.73
N LEU A 78 -7.92 -9.22 7.08
CA LEU A 78 -8.31 -8.11 6.21
C LEU A 78 -8.55 -6.82 6.99
N LEU A 79 -9.11 -6.90 8.20
CA LEU A 79 -9.25 -5.74 9.09
C LEU A 79 -7.88 -5.15 9.44
N TYR A 80 -6.91 -5.97 9.83
CA TYR A 80 -5.56 -5.48 10.15
C TYR A 80 -4.82 -4.96 8.92
N ALA A 81 -5.01 -5.58 7.75
CA ALA A 81 -4.49 -5.06 6.48
C ALA A 81 -5.09 -3.68 6.15
N ALA A 82 -6.41 -3.54 6.28
CA ALA A 82 -7.12 -2.28 6.05
C ALA A 82 -6.64 -1.18 7.00
N LEU A 83 -6.51 -1.49 8.30
CA LEU A 83 -5.99 -0.54 9.29
C LEU A 83 -4.53 -0.16 9.02
N PHE A 84 -3.68 -1.12 8.65
CA PHE A 84 -2.30 -0.85 8.27
C PHE A 84 -2.23 0.11 7.07
N GLY A 85 -3.02 -0.16 6.03
CA GLY A 85 -3.13 0.69 4.85
C GLY A 85 -3.64 2.08 5.17
N LEU A 86 -4.72 2.16 5.95
CA LEU A 86 -5.30 3.43 6.41
C LEU A 86 -4.27 4.28 7.14
N VAL A 87 -3.59 3.74 8.14
CA VAL A 87 -2.61 4.48 8.94
C VAL A 87 -1.44 4.93 8.08
N THR A 88 -0.95 4.09 7.18
CA THR A 88 0.20 4.43 6.34
C THR A 88 -0.12 5.58 5.39
N TYR A 89 -1.25 5.50 4.69
CA TYR A 89 -1.67 6.56 3.76
C TYR A 89 -2.10 7.82 4.52
N ALA A 90 -2.87 7.69 5.61
CA ALA A 90 -3.24 8.82 6.45
C ALA A 90 -2.02 9.56 7.00
N THR A 91 -0.93 8.85 7.34
CA THR A 91 0.30 9.50 7.83
C THR A 91 0.87 10.46 6.79
N TYR A 92 0.85 10.11 5.50
CA TYR A 92 1.29 11.00 4.43
C TYR A 92 0.25 12.09 4.15
N ASP A 93 -0.99 11.68 3.87
CA ASP A 93 -2.05 12.57 3.37
C ASP A 93 -2.55 13.57 4.42
N LEU A 94 -2.80 13.14 5.66
CA LEU A 94 -3.25 14.05 6.72
C LEU A 94 -2.13 14.98 7.16
N THR A 95 -0.87 14.52 7.16
CA THR A 95 0.27 15.41 7.44
C THR A 95 0.37 16.48 6.37
N ASN A 96 0.33 16.11 5.09
CA ASN A 96 0.35 17.09 4.00
C ASN A 96 -0.85 18.04 4.03
N LEU A 97 -2.05 17.54 4.34
CA LEU A 97 -3.24 18.37 4.52
C LEU A 97 -3.07 19.38 5.67
N ALA A 98 -2.34 19.01 6.72
CA ALA A 98 -2.06 19.89 7.85
C ALA A 98 -0.90 20.88 7.59
N THR A 99 0.12 20.50 6.80
CA THR A 99 1.37 21.26 6.68
C THR A 99 1.56 21.99 5.36
N LEU A 100 0.95 21.53 4.26
CA LEU A 100 1.14 22.11 2.94
C LEU A 100 -0.03 23.04 2.57
N LYS A 101 0.30 24.22 2.05
CA LYS A 101 -0.70 25.15 1.53
C LYS A 101 -1.33 24.58 0.25
N ASN A 102 -2.66 24.69 0.14
CA ASN A 102 -3.44 24.23 -1.01
C ASN A 102 -3.40 22.72 -1.27
N TRP A 103 -3.12 21.88 -0.26
CA TRP A 103 -3.26 20.44 -0.39
C TRP A 103 -4.76 20.05 -0.53
N PRO A 104 -5.18 19.36 -1.60
CA PRO A 104 -6.60 19.08 -1.82
C PRO A 104 -7.11 17.94 -0.93
N ILE A 105 -8.16 18.21 -0.15
CA ILE A 105 -8.80 17.20 0.71
C ILE A 105 -9.32 15.99 -0.08
N ILE A 106 -9.68 16.18 -1.34
CA ILE A 106 -10.15 15.08 -2.19
C ILE A 106 -9.05 14.05 -2.47
N VAL A 107 -7.79 14.48 -2.62
CA VAL A 107 -6.64 13.58 -2.78
C VAL A 107 -6.47 12.76 -1.50
N THR A 108 -6.53 13.42 -0.34
CA THR A 108 -6.43 12.77 0.98
C THR A 108 -7.46 11.65 1.14
N ILE A 109 -8.73 11.93 0.83
CA ILE A 109 -9.81 10.95 0.98
C ILE A 109 -9.61 9.77 0.01
N ILE A 110 -9.32 10.06 -1.26
CA ILE A 110 -9.10 9.03 -2.29
C ILE A 110 -7.93 8.12 -1.90
N ASP A 111 -6.81 8.69 -1.48
CA ASP A 111 -5.59 7.96 -1.17
C ASP A 111 -5.74 7.13 0.10
N MET A 112 -6.44 7.62 1.13
CA MET A 112 -6.75 6.82 2.32
C MET A 112 -7.66 5.62 1.99
N ILE A 113 -8.68 5.81 1.15
CA ILE A 113 -9.55 4.71 0.69
C ILE A 113 -8.73 3.71 -0.14
N TRP A 114 -7.84 4.20 -1.02
CA TRP A 114 -6.95 3.36 -1.79
C TRP A 114 -6.01 2.56 -0.89
N GLY A 115 -5.39 3.18 0.11
CA GLY A 115 -4.51 2.50 1.06
C GLY A 115 -5.18 1.33 1.77
N VAL A 116 -6.44 1.53 2.21
CA VAL A 116 -7.28 0.46 2.78
C VAL A 116 -7.50 -0.67 1.77
N ALA A 117 -7.97 -0.33 0.57
CA ALA A 117 -8.32 -1.31 -0.46
C ALA A 117 -7.10 -2.09 -0.96
N LEU A 118 -6.01 -1.38 -1.28
CA LEU A 118 -4.74 -1.94 -1.75
C LEU A 118 -4.17 -2.92 -0.73
N SER A 119 -4.05 -2.50 0.53
CA SER A 119 -3.45 -3.35 1.58
C SER A 119 -4.27 -4.61 1.82
N ALA A 120 -5.60 -4.48 1.88
CA ALA A 120 -6.50 -5.63 2.03
C ALA A 120 -6.43 -6.58 0.83
N LEU A 121 -6.46 -6.06 -0.40
CA LEU A 121 -6.42 -6.87 -1.62
C LEU A 121 -5.07 -7.58 -1.80
N VAL A 122 -3.96 -6.86 -1.63
CA VAL A 122 -2.60 -7.42 -1.69
C VAL A 122 -2.43 -8.50 -0.63
N THR A 123 -2.92 -8.26 0.59
CA THR A 123 -2.88 -9.26 1.67
C THR A 123 -3.67 -10.49 1.27
N LEU A 124 -4.91 -10.35 0.82
CA LEU A 124 -5.77 -11.46 0.39
C LEU A 124 -5.10 -12.32 -0.67
N LEU A 125 -4.60 -11.71 -1.74
CA LEU A 125 -3.93 -12.42 -2.83
C LEU A 125 -2.66 -13.12 -2.34
N SER A 126 -1.87 -12.43 -1.51
CA SER A 126 -0.64 -12.99 -0.95
C SER A 126 -0.90 -14.23 -0.10
N ILE A 127 -1.86 -14.17 0.83
CA ILE A 127 -2.14 -15.33 1.70
C ILE A 127 -2.72 -16.52 0.92
N LEU A 128 -3.55 -16.27 -0.10
CA LEU A 128 -4.11 -17.33 -0.94
C LEU A 128 -3.01 -18.02 -1.75
N THR A 129 -2.05 -17.25 -2.26
CA THR A 129 -0.93 -17.79 -3.03
C THR A 129 0.09 -18.49 -2.13
N ILE A 130 0.43 -17.92 -0.98
CA ILE A 130 1.35 -18.54 -0.01
C ILE A 130 0.80 -19.89 0.48
N LYS A 131 -0.50 -19.97 0.82
CA LYS A 131 -1.16 -21.22 1.25
C LYS A 131 -1.26 -22.29 0.17
N LYS A 132 -1.10 -21.95 -1.10
CA LYS A 132 -1.09 -22.92 -2.22
C LYS A 132 0.31 -23.47 -2.50
N ILE A 133 1.36 -22.72 -2.16
CA ILE A 133 2.75 -23.04 -2.47
C ILE A 133 3.45 -23.73 -1.29
N GLY A 134 3.01 -23.45 -0.06
CA GLY A 134 3.45 -24.13 1.16
C GLY A 134 2.46 -25.20 1.58
#